data_AF-A0A8T7AE57-F1
#
_entry.id   AF-A0A8T7AE57-F1
#
_cell.length_a   1.000
_cell.length_b   1.000
_cell.length_c   1.000
_cell.angle_alpha   90.00
_cell.angle_beta   90.00
_cell.angle_gamma   90.00
#
_symmetry.space_group_name_H-M   'P 1'
#
loop_
_entity.id
_entity.type
_entity.pdbx_description
1 polymer ?
#
loop_
_entity_poly.entity_id
_entity_poly.type
_entity_poly.pdbx_seq_one_letter_code
_entity_poly.pdbx_strand_id
1 'polypeptide(L)'
;MTSSNLAALGLGALEVQSNLDQPLNGIIELRVAEGDDLSTLQVSIASKEDFASLGIDYPRYMDDIQLSLDEAGNAKVLRVLSNEVIINEPFIHLLVRVDWAGGSFLREYTALIDPPVYAAQTPQIRSEPRTVGTDQSYQAD
;
A
#
# COMPACT_ATOMS: atom_id res chain seq x y z
N MET A 1 -24.23 -10.53 -37.26
CA MET A 1 -24.09 -10.94 -35.85
C MET A 1 -23.29 -9.85 -35.18
N THR A 2 -23.95 -8.97 -34.42
CA THR A 2 -23.28 -7.87 -33.71
C THR A 2 -22.44 -8.46 -32.58
N SER A 3 -21.12 -8.35 -32.68
CA SER A 3 -20.21 -8.65 -31.60
C SER A 3 -20.53 -7.71 -30.44
N SER A 4 -21.06 -8.24 -29.34
CA SER A 4 -21.11 -7.50 -28.07
C SER A 4 -19.67 -7.33 -27.63
N ASN A 5 -19.10 -6.13 -27.83
CA ASN A 5 -17.87 -5.76 -27.13
C ASN A 5 -18.19 -5.80 -25.64
N LEU A 6 -17.63 -6.77 -24.93
CA LEU A 6 -17.62 -6.82 -23.48
C LEU A 6 -16.78 -5.63 -23.00
N ALA A 7 -17.43 -4.49 -22.82
CA ALA A 7 -16.88 -3.39 -22.03
C ALA A 7 -16.86 -3.88 -20.58
N ALA A 8 -15.66 -4.15 -20.08
CA ALA A 8 -15.46 -4.68 -18.74
C ALA A 8 -14.49 -3.77 -18.02
N LEU A 9 -15.03 -3.00 -17.08
CA LEU A 9 -14.25 -2.30 -16.07
C LEU A 9 -13.43 -3.33 -15.29
N GLY A 10 -12.13 -3.14 -15.25
CA GLY A 10 -11.19 -4.04 -14.59
C GLY A 10 -10.39 -3.32 -13.53
N LEU A 11 -10.10 -4.03 -12.44
CA LEU A 11 -9.07 -3.60 -11.49
C LEU A 11 -7.79 -4.43 -11.69
N GLY A 12 -6.65 -3.74 -11.67
CA GLY A 12 -5.32 -4.33 -11.69
C GLY A 12 -4.87 -4.82 -10.32
N ALA A 13 -3.55 -4.93 -10.15
CA ALA A 13 -2.96 -5.31 -8.87
C ALA A 13 -2.99 -4.14 -7.87
N LEU A 14 -3.02 -4.48 -6.58
CA LEU A 14 -2.78 -3.52 -5.49
C LEU A 14 -1.27 -3.41 -5.28
N GLU A 15 -0.75 -2.19 -5.36
CA GLU A 15 0.61 -1.84 -4.99
C GLU A 15 0.57 -1.03 -3.69
N VAL A 16 1.18 -1.56 -2.62
CA VAL A 16 1.30 -0.85 -1.35
C VAL A 16 2.61 -0.05 -1.35
N GLN A 17 2.50 1.24 -1.05
CA GLN A 17 3.59 2.21 -1.07
C GLN A 17 3.98 2.70 0.33
N SER A 18 3.22 2.32 1.35
CA SER A 18 3.52 2.59 2.77
C SER A 18 4.26 1.43 3.43
N ASN A 19 5.06 1.72 4.45
CA ASN A 19 5.66 0.71 5.33
C ASN A 19 4.78 0.43 6.55
N LEU A 20 5.17 -0.59 7.33
CA LEU A 20 4.66 -0.79 8.68
C LEU A 20 4.88 0.46 9.54
N ASP A 21 3.98 0.67 10.51
CA ASP A 21 3.96 1.83 11.41
C ASP A 21 3.69 3.17 10.70
N GLN A 22 3.06 3.13 9.52
CA GLN A 22 2.61 4.31 8.77
C GLN A 22 1.12 4.22 8.39
N PRO A 23 0.46 5.35 8.08
CA PRO A 23 -0.83 5.32 7.40
C PRO A 23 -0.71 4.54 6.09
N LEU A 24 -1.74 3.76 5.77
CA LEU A 24 -1.82 3.00 4.54
C LEU A 24 -1.78 3.95 3.35
N ASN A 25 -0.89 3.65 2.41
CA ASN A 25 -0.90 4.26 1.10
C ASN A 25 -0.69 3.17 0.05
N GLY A 26 -1.65 3.03 -0.84
CA GLY A 26 -1.57 2.09 -1.95
C GLY A 26 -2.33 2.56 -3.18
N ILE A 27 -2.08 1.89 -4.29
CA ILE A 27 -2.65 2.20 -5.58
C ILE A 27 -3.15 0.92 -6.25
N ILE A 28 -4.34 0.97 -6.83
CA ILE A 28 -4.89 -0.09 -7.67
C ILE A 28 -5.08 0.47 -9.08
N GLU A 29 -4.49 -0.16 -10.09
CA GLU A 29 -4.71 0.27 -11.49
C GLU A 29 -6.19 0.09 -11.88
N LEU A 30 -6.77 1.11 -12.53
CA LEU A 30 -8.10 1.01 -13.11
C LEU A 30 -7.99 0.84 -14.62
N ARG A 31 -8.50 -0.29 -15.13
CA ARG A 31 -8.55 -0.62 -16.56
C ARG A 31 -9.96 -0.36 -17.06
N VAL A 32 -10.08 0.59 -17.97
CA VAL A 32 -11.36 1.07 -18.49
C VAL A 32 -11.43 0.71 -19.96
N ALA A 33 -12.52 0.08 -20.40
CA ALA A 33 -12.73 -0.23 -21.81
C ALA A 33 -13.30 1.00 -22.55
N GLU A 34 -13.09 1.05 -23.88
CA GLU A 34 -13.75 2.06 -24.71
C GLU A 34 -15.28 1.92 -24.60
N GLY A 35 -15.93 2.94 -24.01
CA GLY A 35 -17.38 2.99 -23.80
C GLY A 35 -17.84 2.80 -22.34
N ASP A 36 -16.94 2.48 -21.41
CA ASP A 36 -17.29 2.46 -19.98
C ASP A 36 -17.55 3.90 -19.47
N ASP A 37 -18.76 4.13 -18.97
CA ASP A 37 -19.12 5.40 -18.36
C ASP A 37 -18.68 5.45 -16.89
N LEU A 38 -17.56 6.11 -16.64
CA LEU A 38 -17.04 6.32 -15.29
C LEU A 38 -17.81 7.36 -14.48
N SER A 39 -18.76 8.09 -15.07
CA SER A 39 -19.56 9.10 -14.35
C SER A 39 -20.39 8.49 -13.23
N THR A 40 -20.69 7.19 -13.33
CA THR A 40 -21.45 6.41 -12.34
C THR A 40 -20.57 5.53 -11.45
N LEU A 41 -19.24 5.58 -11.63
CA LEU A 41 -18.33 4.73 -10.89
C LEU A 41 -18.35 5.07 -9.40
N GLN A 42 -18.66 4.06 -8.59
CA GLN A 42 -18.56 4.07 -7.14
C GLN A 42 -17.61 2.97 -6.71
N VAL A 43 -16.63 3.32 -5.88
CA VAL A 43 -15.64 2.39 -5.33
C VAL A 43 -15.62 2.52 -3.82
N SER A 44 -15.62 1.39 -3.12
CA SER A 44 -15.65 1.37 -1.67
C SER A 44 -15.02 0.08 -1.12
N ILE A 45 -14.66 0.08 0.16
CA ILE A 45 -14.40 -1.17 0.88
C ILE A 45 -15.74 -1.91 0.99
N ALA A 46 -15.71 -3.22 0.74
CA ALA A 46 -16.90 -4.06 0.82
C ALA A 46 -17.48 -4.06 2.24
N SER A 47 -18.76 -4.37 2.34
CA SER A 47 -19.47 -4.35 3.63
C SER A 47 -18.96 -5.45 4.57
N LYS A 48 -19.19 -5.28 5.89
CA LYS A 48 -18.86 -6.31 6.89
C LYS A 48 -19.54 -7.64 6.57
N GLU A 49 -20.75 -7.59 6.01
CA GLU A 49 -21.50 -8.74 5.53
C GLU A 49 -20.82 -9.43 4.34
N ASP A 50 -20.27 -8.67 3.38
CA ASP A 50 -19.53 -9.24 2.24
C ASP A 50 -18.28 -9.98 2.71
N PHE A 51 -17.50 -9.38 3.63
CA PHE A 51 -16.35 -10.03 4.26
C PHE A 51 -16.74 -11.32 4.98
N ALA A 52 -17.80 -11.25 5.82
CA ALA A 52 -18.29 -12.42 6.55
C ALA A 52 -18.79 -13.53 5.62
N SER A 53 -19.40 -13.19 4.48
CA SER A 53 -19.89 -14.15 3.50
C SER A 53 -18.77 -14.98 2.85
N LEU A 54 -17.57 -14.42 2.77
CA LEU A 54 -16.37 -15.08 2.28
C LEU A 54 -15.52 -15.71 3.39
N GLY A 55 -15.96 -15.60 4.66
CA GLY A 55 -15.19 -16.10 5.80
C GLY A 55 -13.90 -15.32 6.05
N ILE A 56 -13.86 -14.04 5.66
CA ILE A 56 -12.71 -13.17 5.83
C ILE A 56 -12.98 -12.26 7.04
N ASP A 57 -11.97 -12.10 7.88
CA ASP A 57 -12.05 -11.18 9.01
C ASP A 57 -12.17 -9.73 8.53
N TYR A 58 -12.95 -8.91 9.26
CA TYR A 58 -13.04 -7.48 9.02
C TYR A 58 -12.32 -6.72 10.15
N PRO A 59 -11.05 -6.32 9.95
CA PRO A 59 -10.31 -5.56 10.94
C PRO A 59 -10.90 -4.18 11.14
N ARG A 60 -10.79 -3.64 12.37
CA ARG A 60 -11.33 -2.30 12.70
C ARG A 60 -10.75 -1.19 11.82
N TYR A 61 -9.51 -1.32 11.38
CA TYR A 61 -8.87 -0.30 10.54
C TYR A 61 -9.48 -0.20 9.13
N MET A 62 -10.26 -1.19 8.67
CA MET A 62 -10.99 -1.10 7.40
C MET A 62 -12.01 0.04 7.39
N ASP A 63 -12.56 0.41 8.55
CA ASP A 63 -13.51 1.52 8.66
C ASP A 63 -12.86 2.90 8.40
N ASP A 64 -11.51 3.01 8.43
CA ASP A 64 -10.76 4.23 8.13
C ASP A 64 -10.20 4.26 6.70
N ILE A 65 -10.26 3.12 5.98
CA ILE A 65 -9.71 3.04 4.62
C ILE A 65 -10.69 3.66 3.63
N GLN A 66 -10.18 4.59 2.83
CA GLN A 66 -10.91 5.25 1.75
C GLN A 66 -10.32 4.91 0.40
N LEU A 67 -11.21 4.73 -0.58
CA LEU A 67 -10.85 4.65 -1.98
C LEU A 67 -11.25 5.92 -2.69
N SER A 68 -10.33 6.45 -3.50
CA SER A 68 -10.61 7.59 -4.36
C SER A 68 -10.03 7.36 -5.75
N LEU A 69 -10.76 7.79 -6.78
CA LEU A 69 -10.26 7.77 -8.15
C LEU A 69 -9.27 8.91 -8.35
N ASP A 70 -8.13 8.61 -8.95
CA ASP A 70 -7.06 9.54 -9.25
C ASP A 70 -6.50 9.31 -10.66
N GLU A 71 -5.87 10.35 -11.21
CA GLU A 71 -5.26 10.31 -12.54
C GLU A 71 -3.74 10.35 -12.42
N ALA A 72 -3.11 9.19 -12.64
CA ALA A 72 -1.66 9.03 -12.67
C ALA A 72 -1.16 9.20 -14.12
N GLY A 73 -1.08 10.45 -14.58
CA GLY A 73 -0.71 10.77 -15.96
C GLY A 73 -1.79 10.34 -16.94
N ASN A 74 -1.49 9.38 -17.84
CA ASN A 74 -2.46 8.83 -18.78
C ASN A 74 -3.24 7.62 -18.23
N ALA A 75 -2.89 7.14 -17.04
CA ALA A 75 -3.56 6.02 -16.38
C ALA A 75 -4.53 6.51 -15.32
N LYS A 76 -5.64 5.79 -15.15
CA LYS A 76 -6.56 5.98 -14.01
C LYS A 76 -6.21 4.96 -12.93
N VAL A 77 -6.23 5.41 -11.69
CA VAL A 77 -5.90 4.55 -10.54
C VAL A 77 -6.87 4.82 -9.40
N LEU A 78 -7.08 3.82 -8.56
CA LEU A 78 -7.74 4.00 -7.27
C LEU A 78 -6.65 4.14 -6.21
N ARG A 79 -6.60 5.29 -5.53
CA ARG A 79 -5.80 5.41 -4.31
C ARG A 79 -6.54 4.71 -3.17
N VAL A 80 -5.80 3.94 -2.40
CA VAL A 80 -6.24 3.26 -1.18
C VAL A 80 -5.47 3.88 -0.02
N LEU A 81 -6.15 4.70 0.78
CA LEU A 81 -5.53 5.46 1.85
C LEU A 81 -6.23 5.18 3.18
N SER A 82 -5.48 5.04 4.27
CA SER A 82 -6.03 5.31 5.60
C SER A 82 -5.79 6.77 5.95
N ASN A 83 -6.73 7.41 6.65
CA ASN A 83 -6.61 8.83 6.97
C ASN A 83 -5.73 9.02 8.20
N GLU A 84 -6.12 8.40 9.31
CA GLU A 84 -5.51 8.63 10.62
C GLU A 84 -4.97 7.34 11.23
N VAL A 85 -5.54 6.19 10.86
CA VAL A 85 -5.15 4.90 11.43
C VAL A 85 -3.81 4.46 10.85
N ILE A 86 -2.85 4.21 11.74
CA ILE A 86 -1.56 3.61 11.43
C ILE A 86 -1.72 2.09 11.31
N ILE A 87 -1.17 1.50 10.24
CA ILE A 87 -1.22 0.06 10.00
C ILE A 87 0.06 -0.59 10.53
N ASN A 88 -0.11 -1.53 11.47
CA ASN A 88 0.97 -2.31 12.07
C ASN A 88 0.92 -3.80 11.65
N GLU A 89 0.00 -4.13 10.75
CA GLU A 89 -0.19 -5.50 10.25
C GLU A 89 0.78 -5.80 9.09
N PRO A 90 1.50 -6.93 9.10
CA PRO A 90 2.50 -7.27 8.08
C PRO A 90 1.90 -7.56 6.70
N PHE A 91 0.59 -7.78 6.64
CA PHE A 91 -0.17 -7.91 5.40
C PHE A 91 -1.54 -7.29 5.59
N ILE A 92 -2.14 -6.90 4.47
CA ILE A 92 -3.50 -6.38 4.42
C ILE A 92 -4.33 -7.23 3.49
N HIS A 93 -5.56 -7.53 3.92
CA HIS A 93 -6.54 -8.26 3.13
C HIS A 93 -7.76 -7.38 2.92
N LEU A 94 -7.93 -6.84 1.71
CA LEU A 94 -9.01 -5.94 1.36
C LEU A 94 -10.00 -6.63 0.43
N LEU A 95 -11.28 -6.32 0.61
CA LEU A 95 -12.28 -6.48 -0.42
C LEU A 95 -12.70 -5.11 -0.94
N VAL A 96 -12.53 -4.91 -2.24
CA VAL A 96 -12.96 -3.71 -2.94
C VAL A 96 -14.25 -4.00 -3.69
N ARG A 97 -15.27 -3.20 -3.42
CA ARG A 97 -16.52 -3.19 -4.16
C ARG A 97 -16.49 -2.09 -5.21
N VAL A 98 -16.88 -2.47 -6.43
CA VAL A 98 -17.02 -1.55 -7.55
C VAL A 98 -18.45 -1.65 -8.06
N ASP A 99 -19.13 -0.52 -8.16
CA ASP A 99 -20.47 -0.40 -8.74
C ASP A 99 -20.42 0.67 -9.85
N TRP A 100 -20.93 0.37 -11.04
CA TRP A 100 -21.03 1.30 -12.17
C TRP A 100 -22.22 0.96 -13.08
N ALA A 101 -22.46 1.74 -14.12
CA ALA A 101 -23.58 1.53 -15.05
C ALA A 101 -23.61 0.14 -15.71
N GLY A 102 -22.45 -0.51 -15.89
CA GLY A 102 -22.34 -1.84 -16.48
C GLY A 102 -22.53 -2.99 -15.49
N GLY A 103 -22.64 -2.72 -14.19
CA GLY A 103 -22.85 -3.73 -13.16
C GLY A 103 -22.08 -3.46 -11.87
N SER A 104 -21.84 -4.52 -11.12
CA SER A 104 -21.06 -4.45 -9.88
C SER A 104 -20.23 -5.72 -9.70
N PHE A 105 -19.05 -5.60 -9.10
CA PHE A 105 -18.26 -6.75 -8.67
C PHE A 105 -17.49 -6.48 -7.37
N LEU A 106 -17.07 -7.56 -6.74
CA LEU A 106 -16.14 -7.57 -5.63
C LEU A 106 -14.78 -8.08 -6.09
N ARG A 107 -13.71 -7.46 -5.59
CA ARG A 107 -12.34 -7.87 -5.85
C ARG A 107 -11.58 -8.01 -4.55
N GLU A 108 -11.05 -9.19 -4.34
CA GLU A 108 -10.18 -9.51 -3.21
C GLU A 108 -8.73 -9.12 -3.51
N TYR A 109 -8.06 -8.53 -2.51
CA TYR A 109 -6.67 -8.14 -2.55
C TYR A 109 -5.95 -8.58 -1.28
N THR A 110 -4.81 -9.25 -1.46
CA THR A 110 -3.85 -9.49 -0.38
C THR A 110 -2.53 -8.85 -0.77
N ALA A 111 -1.98 -8.01 0.10
CA ALA A 111 -0.68 -7.38 -0.10
C ALA A 111 0.17 -7.42 1.17
N LEU A 112 1.48 -7.53 1.01
CA LEU A 112 2.44 -7.45 2.11
C LEU A 112 2.84 -5.99 2.33
N ILE A 113 3.07 -5.64 3.59
CA ILE A 113 3.56 -4.32 3.99
C ILE A 113 5.01 -4.49 4.44
N ASP A 114 5.92 -3.77 3.81
CA ASP A 114 7.34 -3.85 4.13
C ASP A 114 7.64 -3.22 5.50
N PRO A 115 8.55 -3.80 6.30
CA PRO A 115 8.97 -3.20 7.57
C PRO A 115 9.72 -1.88 7.35
N PRO A 116 9.71 -0.96 8.34
CA PRO A 116 10.48 0.27 8.25
C PRO A 116 11.97 -0.02 8.13
N VAL A 117 12.63 0.62 7.16
CA VAL A 117 14.08 0.58 7.04
C VAL A 117 14.67 1.56 8.04
N TYR A 118 15.00 1.09 9.25
CA TYR A 118 15.84 1.87 10.17
C TYR A 118 17.24 1.93 9.58
N ALA A 119 17.59 3.05 8.94
CA ALA A 119 18.98 3.32 8.58
C ALA A 119 19.81 3.28 9.88
N ALA A 120 20.58 2.20 10.06
CA ALA A 120 21.55 2.12 11.13
C ALA A 120 22.49 3.31 10.96
N GLN A 121 22.36 4.31 11.84
CA GLN A 121 23.34 5.36 11.96
C GLN A 121 24.62 4.68 12.42
N THR A 122 25.50 4.32 11.49
CA THR A 122 26.82 3.80 11.81
C THR A 122 27.48 4.86 12.69
N PRO A 123 27.79 4.59 13.97
CA PRO A 123 28.54 5.53 14.77
C PRO A 123 29.86 5.75 14.02
N GLN A 124 30.08 6.98 13.54
CA GLN A 124 31.37 7.38 13.00
C GLN A 124 32.34 7.25 14.18
N ILE A 125 33.04 6.12 14.30
CA ILE A 125 34.14 5.98 15.23
C ILE A 125 35.17 6.99 14.76
N ARG A 126 35.18 8.15 15.42
CA ARG A 126 36.23 9.14 15.29
C ARG A 126 37.51 8.45 15.75
N SER A 127 38.32 8.02 14.80
CA SER A 127 39.69 7.57 15.07
C SER A 127 40.46 8.79 15.55
N GLU A 128 40.49 9.03 16.86
CA GLU A 128 41.50 9.88 17.45
C GLU A 128 42.85 9.17 17.29
N PRO A 129 43.83 9.77 16.60
CA PRO A 129 45.17 9.20 16.57
C PRO A 129 45.71 9.27 18.00
N ARG A 130 45.86 8.11 18.65
CA ARG A 130 46.72 8.01 19.83
C ARG A 130 48.15 8.30 19.37
N THR A 131 48.61 9.52 19.60
CA THR A 131 50.04 9.81 19.62
C THR A 131 50.62 9.01 20.80
N VAL A 132 51.19 7.84 20.48
CA VAL A 132 51.94 7.04 21.45
C VAL A 132 53.11 7.90 21.93
N GLY A 133 53.03 8.34 23.19
CA GLY A 133 54.16 8.92 23.89
C GLY A 133 55.23 7.86 24.06
N THR A 134 56.35 8.03 23.39
CA THR A 134 57.56 7.24 23.63
C THR A 134 58.21 7.79 24.91
N ASP A 135 57.79 7.25 26.04
CA ASP A 135 58.47 7.47 27.33
C ASP A 135 59.66 6.51 27.45
N GLN A 136 60.85 7.11 27.46
CA GLN A 136 62.03 6.77 28.26
C GLN A 136 62.48 5.29 28.36
N SER A 137 63.55 4.97 27.62
CA SER A 137 64.50 3.92 28.02
C SER A 137 65.48 4.49 29.04
N TYR A 138 65.33 4.09 30.30
CA TYR A 138 66.23 4.34 31.43
C TYR A 138 67.06 3.08 31.72
N GLN A 139 68.33 3.30 32.11
CA GLN A 139 69.32 2.39 32.75
C GLN A 139 70.11 1.40 31.88
N ALA A 140 71.39 1.09 32.12
CA ALA A 140 72.31 1.38 33.25
C ALA A 140 73.80 1.17 32.83
N ASP A 141 74.68 1.69 33.69
CA ASP A 141 76.14 1.46 33.88
C ASP A 141 77.14 2.11 32.89
#